data_AF-A0A383ANJ0-F1
#
_entry.id   AF-A0A383ANJ0-F1
#
_cell.length_a   1.000
_cell.length_b   1.000
_cell.length_c   1.000
_cell.angle_alpha   90.00
_cell.angle_beta   90.00
_cell.angle_gamma   90.00
#
_symmetry.space_group_name_H-M   'P 1'
#
loop_
_entity.id
_entity.type
_entity.pdbx_description
1 polymer ?
#
loop_
_entity_poly.entity_id
_entity_poly.type
_entity_poly.pdbx_seq_one_letter_code
_entity_poly.pdbx_strand_id
1 'polypeptide(L)' 'LNGSGVATPRLMIAILEAYQQENGSIQLPEVLHPYMNKEAISLS' A
#
# COMPACT_ATOMS: atom_id res chain seq x y z
N LEU A 1 -21.40 -5.63 -16.54
CA LEU A 1 -21.09 -4.60 -15.52
C LEU A 1 -19.61 -4.77 -15.18
N ASN A 2 -18.74 -4.03 -15.88
CA ASN A 2 -17.30 -4.20 -15.79
C ASN A 2 -16.84 -3.81 -14.39
N GLY A 3 -16.49 -4.81 -13.59
CA GLY A 3 -15.89 -4.62 -12.28
C GLY A 3 -14.50 -4.03 -12.44
N SER A 4 -14.33 -2.77 -12.08
CA SER A 4 -13.06 -2.27 -11.57
C SER A 4 -12.74 -3.06 -10.29
N GLY A 5 -12.30 -4.31 -10.44
CA GLY A 5 -12.16 -5.29 -9.35
C GLY A 5 -11.19 -4.85 -8.26
N VAL A 6 -10.34 -3.86 -8.55
CA VAL A 6 -9.64 -3.02 -7.59
C VAL A 6 -9.44 -1.69 -8.31
N ALA A 7 -9.95 -0.57 -7.80
CA ALA A 7 -9.57 0.74 -8.31
C ALA A 7 -8.11 1.04 -7.89
N THR A 8 -7.18 0.28 -8.48
CA THR A 8 -5.78 0.13 -8.07
C THR A 8 -5.06 1.44 -7.81
N PRO A 9 -5.14 2.50 -8.64
CA PRO A 9 -4.38 3.71 -8.35
C PRO A 9 -4.92 4.49 -7.14
N ARG A 10 -6.24 4.62 -6.99
CA ARG A 10 -6.82 5.39 -5.87
C ARG A 10 -6.72 4.64 -4.55
N LEU A 11 -6.95 3.33 -4.57
CA LEU A 11 -6.77 2.49 -3.40
C LEU A 11 -5.31 2.45 -2.97
N MET A 12 -4.37 2.37 -3.93
CA MET A 12 -2.94 2.42 -3.62
C MET A 12 -2.59 3.74 -2.92
N ILE A 13 -2.99 4.90 -3.46
CA ILE A 13 -2.70 6.20 -2.85
C ILE A 13 -3.25 6.28 -1.42
N ALA A 14 -4.50 5.86 -1.20
CA ALA A 14 -5.10 5.87 0.13
C ALA A 14 -4.34 4.97 1.13
N ILE A 15 -3.83 3.82 0.70
CA ILE A 15 -2.99 2.95 1.54
C ILE A 15 -1.63 3.60 1.82
N LEU A 16 -1.02 4.23 0.81
CA LEU A 16 0.26 4.92 0.99
C LEU A 16 0.13 6.09 1.97
N GLU A 17 -0.94 6.87 1.89
CA GLU A 17 -1.23 7.99 2.81
C GLU A 17 -1.56 7.49 4.22
N ALA A 18 -2.38 6.44 4.36
CA ALA A 18 -2.82 5.94 5.66
C ALA A 18 -1.71 5.24 6.46
N TYR A 19 -0.69 4.71 5.79
CA TYR A 19 0.40 3.95 6.42
C TYR A 19 1.77 4.64 6.36
N GLN A 20 1.81 5.90 5.89
CA GLN A 20 3.01 6.71 5.93
C GLN A 20 3.43 6.97 7.39
N GLN A 21 4.71 6.77 7.67
CA GLN A 21 5.35 7.00 8.95
C GLN A 21 6.07 8.36 8.94
N GLU A 22 6.30 8.95 10.11
CA GLU A 22 6.99 10.25 10.25
C GLU A 22 8.41 10.25 9.66
N ASN A 23 9.06 9.09 9.61
CA ASN A 23 10.39 8.91 9.01
C ASN A 23 10.36 8.78 7.48
N GLY A 24 9.19 8.91 6.84
CA GLY A 24 9.01 8.81 5.38
C GLY A 24 8.88 7.38 4.84
N SER A 25 8.98 6.36 5.69
CA SER A 25 8.66 4.97 5.30
C SER A 25 7.15 4.75 5.25
N ILE A 26 6.72 3.70 4.53
CA ILE A 26 5.32 3.32 4.43
C ILE A 26 5.19 1.88 4.91
N GLN A 27 4.46 1.68 6.00
CA GLN A 27 4.20 0.35 6.53
C GLN A 27 3.17 -0.38 5.65
N LEU A 28 3.43 -1.63 5.28
CA LEU A 28 2.46 -2.39 4.49
C LEU A 28 1.45 -3.09 5.41
N PRO A 29 0.15 -3.05 5.09
CA PRO A 29 -0.86 -3.90 5.71
C PRO A 29 -0.45 -5.38 5.68
N GLU A 30 -0.70 -6.12 6.76
CA GLU A 30 -0.36 -7.55 6.88
C GLU A 30 -0.93 -8.39 5.72
N VAL A 31 -2.12 -8.03 5.24
CA VAL A 31 -2.78 -8.68 4.10
C VAL A 31 -2.00 -8.54 2.79
N LEU A 32 -1.10 -7.55 2.67
CA LEU A 32 -0.27 -7.32 1.49
C LEU A 32 1.11 -7.98 1.58
N HIS A 33 1.54 -8.43 2.77
CA HIS A 33 2.83 -9.09 2.96
C HIS A 33 3.06 -10.31 2.04
N PRO A 34 2.10 -11.25 1.85
CA PRO A 34 2.33 -12.38 0.94
C PRO A 34 2.43 -11.99 -0.54
N TYR A 35 1.93 -10.81 -0.92
CA TYR A 35 1.98 -10.31 -2.30
C TYR A 35 3.24 -9.48 -2.59
N MET A 36 3.71 -8.72 -1.60
CA MET A 36 4.86 -7.82 -1.72
C MET A 36 6.16 -8.44 -1.21
N ASN A 37 6.08 -9.53 -0.44
CA ASN A 37 7.18 -10.18 0.27
C ASN A 37 8.02 -9.20 1.10
N LYS A 38 7.35 -8.16 1.62
CA LYS A 38 7.94 -7.03 2.36
C LYS A 38 6.92 -6.51 3.37
N GLU A 39 7.43 -6.03 4.50
CA GLU A 39 6.62 -5.44 5.58
C GLU A 39 6.50 -3.92 5.49
N ALA A 40 7.46 -3.25 4.83
CA ALA A 40 7.47 -1.81 4.64
C ALA A 40 8.18 -1.41 3.34
N ILE A 41 7.82 -0.23 2.82
CA ILE A 41 8.48 0.43 1.70
C ILE A 41 9.24 1.63 2.26
N SER A 42 10.55 1.67 2.07
CA SER A 42 11.36 2.85 2.37
C SER A 42 11.66 3.58 1.07
N LEU A 43 11.37 4.87 1.03
CA LEU A 43 11.77 5.75 -0.07
C LEU A 43 13.20 6.24 0.23
N SER A 44 14.20 5.48 -0.21
CA SER A 44 15.62 5.86 -0.18
C SER A 44 16.06 6.43 -1.52
#